data_AF-A0A141RC95-F1
#
_entry.id   AF-A0A141RC95-F1
#
_cell.length_a   1.000
_cell.length_b   1.000
_cell.length_c   1.000
_cell.angle_alpha   90.00
_cell.angle_beta   90.00
_cell.angle_gamma   90.00
#
_symmetry.space_group_name_H-M   'P 1'
#
loop_
_entity.id
_entity.type
_entity.pdbx_description
1 polymer ?
#
loop_
_entity_poly.entity_id
_entity_poly.type
_entity_poly.pdbx_seq_one_letter_code
_entity_poly.pdbx_strand_id
1 'polypeptide(L)'
;MGDSAPHKALRLIGTGLVILLPVVLALWFAQLRAKAETIDQLHSFSQLALQKTEMVIREADQARAKASQYRGELCSADHQRYLLHIVRGLLYVEDLIYANGQRFICSTSVHQQTGWRMPAANYTKKPDVAIYYYRDTPFYPGFAMNYMQKGPYVVVVNPFSFSSVIASDRDLAYGVFDTKTNLFFSVSNNVEPAELHALIREGDTFFNQNGRVYTIARSAIRPIAVIMSTSRASYYHNFCDQASLTLPLGIICSILLVLVWSRTRRQYHSPRNMLQRALSCRQLRLHYQPIIDIKNNRCVGAEALLRWPGFDGPVMNPAEFIPLAENEGMIAQVTDYVVDELFYEMGEFLASTSAAVRGDQSLCVGFPLGAADFTDQ
;
A
#
# COMPACT_ATOMS: atom_id res chain seq x y z
N MET A 1 29.96 30.40 -22.54
CA MET A 1 30.41 29.09 -22.03
C MET A 1 30.03 29.00 -20.56
N GLY A 2 29.28 27.97 -20.15
CA GLY A 2 29.13 27.63 -18.72
C GLY A 2 27.73 27.72 -18.11
N ASP A 3 26.67 27.36 -18.83
CA ASP A 3 25.37 27.16 -18.18
C ASP A 3 24.62 26.02 -18.88
N SER A 4 24.62 24.79 -18.35
CA SER A 4 23.61 23.76 -18.74
C SER A 4 23.71 22.39 -18.05
N ALA A 5 24.82 22.02 -17.40
CA ALA A 5 24.93 20.68 -16.81
C ALA A 5 23.98 20.42 -15.62
N PRO A 6 23.88 21.30 -14.60
CA PRO A 6 23.03 21.03 -13.44
C PRO A 6 21.54 21.09 -13.77
N HIS A 7 21.11 22.02 -14.64
CA HIS A 7 19.70 22.14 -15.04
C HIS A 7 19.21 20.98 -15.93
N LYS A 8 20.07 20.45 -16.81
CA LYS A 8 19.74 19.25 -17.61
C LYS A 8 19.65 18.01 -16.72
N ALA A 9 20.57 17.84 -15.77
CA ALA A 9 20.52 16.75 -14.80
C ALA A 9 19.25 16.82 -13.94
N LEU A 10 18.90 17.99 -13.41
CA LEU A 10 17.70 18.19 -12.59
C LEU A 10 16.41 17.88 -13.36
N ARG A 11 16.32 18.26 -14.64
CA ARG A 11 15.18 17.93 -15.51
C ARG A 11 15.08 16.43 -15.79
N LEU A 12 16.19 15.75 -16.07
CA LEU A 12 16.21 14.30 -16.32
C LEU A 12 15.77 13.52 -15.07
N ILE A 13 16.27 13.92 -13.90
CA ILE A 13 15.88 13.34 -12.60
C ILE A 13 14.39 13.58 -12.34
N GLY A 14 13.90 14.79 -12.56
CA GLY A 14 12.48 15.12 -12.39
C GLY A 14 11.56 14.30 -13.31
N THR A 15 11.94 14.11 -14.57
CA THR A 15 11.18 13.26 -15.50
C THR A 15 11.22 11.78 -15.11
N GLY A 16 12.38 11.27 -14.68
CA GLY A 16 12.51 9.90 -14.20
C GLY A 16 11.63 9.64 -12.98
N LEU A 17 11.57 10.60 -12.05
CA LEU A 17 10.72 10.52 -10.86
C LEU A 17 9.24 10.46 -11.21
N VAL A 18 8.77 11.31 -12.14
CA VAL A 18 7.36 11.33 -12.58
C VAL A 18 6.96 10.04 -13.30
N ILE A 19 7.87 9.44 -14.07
CA ILE A 19 7.62 8.19 -14.78
C ILE A 19 7.63 6.99 -13.82
N LEU A 20 8.46 7.01 -12.77
CA LEU A 20 8.51 5.93 -11.78
C LEU A 20 7.40 6.02 -10.74
N LEU A 21 6.83 7.20 -10.54
CA LEU A 21 5.81 7.46 -9.53
C LEU A 21 4.59 6.50 -9.63
N PRO A 22 3.99 6.22 -10.80
CA PRO A 22 2.86 5.29 -10.90
C PRO A 22 3.23 3.86 -10.50
N VAL A 23 4.44 3.40 -10.80
CA VAL A 23 4.92 2.05 -10.42
C VAL A 23 5.14 1.99 -8.91
N VAL A 24 5.77 3.01 -8.33
CA VAL A 24 5.97 3.10 -6.88
C VAL A 24 4.63 3.16 -6.14
N LEU A 25 3.68 3.96 -6.63
CA LEU A 25 2.33 4.04 -6.07
C LEU A 25 1.57 2.73 -6.22
N ALA A 26 1.72 2.02 -7.34
CA ALA A 26 1.12 0.70 -7.53
C ALA A 26 1.66 -0.33 -6.52
N LEU A 27 2.98 -0.39 -6.34
CA LEU A 27 3.61 -1.27 -5.34
C LEU A 27 3.20 -0.89 -3.91
N TRP A 28 3.16 0.41 -3.59
CA TRP A 28 2.71 0.90 -2.30
C TRP A 28 1.24 0.54 -2.03
N PHE A 29 0.37 0.68 -3.04
CA PHE A 29 -1.03 0.28 -2.94
C PHE A 29 -1.19 -1.24 -2.78
N ALA A 30 -0.39 -2.04 -3.50
CA ALA A 30 -0.34 -3.49 -3.30
C ALA A 30 0.06 -3.87 -1.87
N GLN A 31 1.06 -3.20 -1.29
CA GLN A 31 1.46 -3.41 0.11
C GLN A 31 0.35 -3.06 1.10
N LEU A 32 -0.31 -1.91 0.91
CA LEU A 32 -1.44 -1.49 1.75
C LEU A 32 -2.57 -2.51 1.71
N ARG A 33 -2.93 -2.98 0.51
CA ARG A 33 -4.03 -3.93 0.32
C ARG A 33 -3.70 -5.31 0.89
N ALA A 34 -2.49 -5.82 0.63
CA ALA A 34 -2.03 -7.08 1.22
C ALA A 34 -2.02 -7.05 2.75
N LYS A 35 -1.63 -5.91 3.35
CA LYS A 35 -1.69 -5.70 4.81
C LYS A 35 -3.13 -5.68 5.31
N ALA A 36 -4.02 -4.91 4.68
CA ALA A 36 -5.42 -4.81 5.10
C ALA A 36 -6.14 -6.17 5.02
N GLU A 37 -5.94 -6.91 3.93
CA GLU A 37 -6.55 -8.24 3.72
C GLU A 37 -6.06 -9.27 4.74
N THR A 38 -4.75 -9.28 5.04
CA THR A 38 -4.19 -10.18 6.07
C THR A 38 -4.74 -9.87 7.46
N ILE A 39 -4.89 -8.58 7.79
CA ILE A 39 -5.50 -8.15 9.06
C ILE A 39 -6.95 -8.63 9.16
N ASP A 40 -7.73 -8.43 8.10
CA ASP A 40 -9.15 -8.77 8.07
C ASP A 40 -9.39 -10.29 8.16
N GLN A 41 -8.57 -11.08 7.46
CA GLN A 41 -8.59 -12.54 7.55
C GLN A 41 -8.28 -13.01 8.98
N LEU A 42 -7.18 -12.53 9.56
CA LEU A 42 -6.80 -12.90 10.93
C LEU A 42 -7.86 -12.45 11.95
N HIS A 43 -8.46 -11.28 11.78
CA HIS A 43 -9.55 -10.81 12.64
C HIS A 43 -10.78 -11.72 12.53
N SER A 44 -11.19 -12.07 11.31
CA SER A 44 -12.34 -12.97 11.06
C SER A 44 -12.15 -14.34 11.71
N PHE A 45 -10.97 -14.95 11.52
CA PHE A 45 -10.65 -16.20 12.18
C PHE A 45 -10.62 -16.06 13.72
N SER A 46 -10.18 -14.90 14.25
CA SER A 46 -10.10 -14.67 15.69
C SER A 46 -11.50 -14.63 16.30
N GLN A 47 -12.42 -13.95 15.62
CA GLN A 47 -13.83 -13.90 16.02
C GLN A 47 -14.47 -15.28 15.97
N LEU A 48 -14.17 -16.07 14.94
CA LEU A 48 -14.66 -17.44 14.83
C LEU A 48 -14.15 -18.34 15.96
N ALA A 49 -12.86 -18.20 16.34
CA ALA A 49 -12.28 -18.89 17.50
C ALA A 49 -12.98 -18.53 18.81
N LEU A 50 -13.23 -17.23 19.02
CA LEU A 50 -13.93 -16.72 20.20
C LEU A 50 -15.38 -17.24 20.24
N GLN A 51 -16.10 -17.18 19.12
CA GLN A 51 -17.47 -17.68 19.04
C GLN A 51 -17.55 -19.18 19.33
N LYS A 52 -16.61 -19.97 18.81
CA LYS A 52 -16.52 -21.41 19.10
C LYS A 52 -16.22 -21.64 20.59
N THR A 53 -15.29 -20.88 21.16
CA THR A 53 -14.96 -20.95 22.59
C THR A 53 -16.18 -20.68 23.46
N GLU A 54 -16.99 -19.66 23.11
CA GLU A 54 -18.24 -19.37 23.81
C GLU A 54 -19.25 -20.52 23.68
N MET A 55 -19.32 -21.21 22.54
CA MET A 55 -20.19 -22.38 22.34
C MET A 55 -19.76 -23.55 23.24
N VAL A 56 -18.46 -23.84 23.32
CA VAL A 56 -17.90 -24.89 24.20
C VAL A 56 -18.24 -24.59 25.67
N ILE A 57 -18.06 -23.35 26.12
CA ILE A 57 -18.36 -22.95 27.50
C ILE A 57 -19.85 -23.04 27.78
N ARG A 58 -20.70 -22.68 26.81
CA ARG A 58 -22.16 -22.78 26.93
C ARG A 58 -22.62 -24.22 27.07
N GLU A 59 -22.08 -25.15 26.29
CA GLU A 59 -22.38 -26.59 26.45
C GLU A 59 -21.92 -27.11 27.81
N ALA A 60 -20.75 -26.68 28.30
CA ALA A 60 -20.30 -27.03 29.64
C ALA A 60 -21.25 -26.51 30.73
N ASP A 61 -21.74 -25.27 30.60
CA ASP A 61 -22.76 -24.72 31.52
C ASP A 61 -24.06 -25.53 31.46
N GLN A 62 -24.52 -25.92 30.26
CA GLN A 62 -25.72 -26.74 30.07
C GLN A 62 -25.57 -28.15 30.67
N ALA A 63 -24.40 -28.77 30.50
CA ALA A 63 -24.09 -30.08 31.06
C ALA A 63 -24.20 -30.07 32.59
N ARG A 64 -23.58 -29.07 33.24
CA ARG A 64 -23.66 -28.89 34.70
C ARG A 64 -25.08 -28.60 35.17
N ALA A 65 -25.81 -27.75 34.46
CA ALA A 65 -27.19 -27.43 34.80
C ALA A 65 -28.07 -28.69 34.80
N LYS A 66 -27.94 -29.55 33.77
CA LYS A 66 -28.64 -30.85 33.73
C LYS A 66 -28.17 -31.77 34.86
N ALA A 67 -26.87 -31.90 35.07
CA ALA A 67 -26.33 -32.76 36.12
C ALA A 67 -26.86 -32.41 37.51
N SER A 68 -26.99 -31.11 37.80
CA SER A 68 -27.53 -30.60 39.09
C SER A 68 -29.00 -30.93 39.36
N GLN A 69 -29.74 -31.43 38.37
CA GLN A 69 -31.15 -31.79 38.51
C GLN A 69 -31.35 -33.23 39.03
N TYR A 70 -30.28 -34.02 39.12
CA TYR A 70 -30.36 -35.39 39.63
C TYR A 70 -30.77 -35.42 41.11
N ARG A 71 -31.70 -36.32 41.48
CA ARG A 71 -32.27 -36.42 42.85
C ARG A 71 -32.02 -37.75 43.55
N GLY A 72 -31.18 -38.63 42.99
CA GLY A 72 -30.87 -39.94 43.57
C GLY A 72 -29.57 -39.94 44.39
N GLU A 73 -29.08 -41.13 44.72
CA GLU A 73 -27.81 -41.31 45.41
C GLU A 73 -26.63 -40.92 44.49
N LEU A 74 -25.82 -39.97 44.95
CA LEU A 74 -24.69 -39.46 44.20
C LEU A 74 -23.60 -40.52 44.08
N CYS A 75 -22.99 -40.58 42.90
CA CYS A 75 -21.99 -41.58 42.53
C CYS A 75 -22.47 -43.05 42.56
N SER A 76 -23.78 -43.28 42.58
CA SER A 76 -24.38 -44.58 42.25
C SER A 76 -24.26 -44.91 40.76
N ALA A 77 -24.50 -46.17 40.39
CA ALA A 77 -24.54 -46.59 38.99
C ALA A 77 -25.62 -45.84 38.18
N ASP A 78 -26.73 -45.45 38.81
CA ASP A 78 -27.79 -44.66 38.17
C ASP A 78 -27.35 -43.21 37.95
N HIS A 79 -26.63 -42.61 38.90
CA HIS A 79 -26.05 -41.28 38.73
C HIS A 79 -25.06 -41.28 37.56
N GLN A 80 -24.14 -42.25 37.49
CA GLN A 80 -23.17 -42.34 36.39
C GLN A 80 -23.85 -42.53 35.02
N ARG A 81 -24.87 -43.38 34.93
CA ARG A 81 -25.68 -43.53 33.71
C ARG A 81 -26.40 -42.24 33.32
N TYR A 82 -26.92 -41.48 34.29
CA TYR A 82 -27.53 -40.17 34.06
C TYR A 82 -26.52 -39.16 33.50
N LEU A 83 -25.32 -39.07 34.12
CA LEU A 83 -24.26 -38.20 33.63
C LEU A 83 -23.82 -38.58 32.22
N LEU A 84 -23.64 -39.87 31.95
CA LEU A 84 -23.25 -40.37 30.62
C LEU A 84 -24.29 -40.02 29.56
N HIS A 85 -25.59 -40.09 29.89
CA HIS A 85 -26.66 -39.69 28.97
C HIS A 85 -26.61 -38.19 28.64
N ILE A 86 -26.24 -37.34 29.60
CA ILE A 86 -26.04 -35.90 29.36
C ILE A 86 -24.87 -35.69 28.38
N VAL A 87 -23.72 -36.30 28.65
CA VAL A 87 -22.50 -36.14 27.85
C VAL A 87 -22.71 -36.60 26.40
N ARG A 88 -23.40 -37.72 26.19
CA ARG A 88 -23.74 -38.23 24.84
C ARG A 88 -24.57 -37.27 23.98
N GLY A 89 -25.25 -36.31 24.58
CA GLY A 89 -26.06 -35.31 23.88
C GLY A 89 -25.34 -34.00 23.61
N LEU A 90 -24.02 -33.91 23.88
CA LEU A 90 -23.21 -32.70 23.73
C LEU A 90 -22.01 -32.98 22.85
N LEU A 91 -21.55 -31.97 22.11
CA LEU A 91 -20.48 -32.14 21.12
C LEU A 91 -19.09 -31.92 21.72
N TYR A 92 -18.96 -31.02 22.70
CA TYR A 92 -17.66 -30.57 23.20
C TYR A 92 -17.32 -31.07 24.61
N VAL A 93 -18.24 -31.78 25.25
CA VAL A 93 -18.06 -32.30 26.61
C VAL A 93 -17.59 -33.74 26.52
N GLU A 94 -16.42 -34.03 27.10
CA GLU A 94 -15.80 -35.36 27.11
C GLU A 94 -16.20 -36.17 28.34
N ASP A 95 -16.36 -35.50 29.49
CA ASP A 95 -16.80 -36.10 30.75
C ASP A 95 -17.61 -35.12 31.60
N LEU A 96 -18.31 -35.69 32.57
CA LEU A 96 -18.86 -34.96 33.69
C LEU A 96 -18.51 -35.67 35.00
N ILE A 97 -17.85 -34.93 35.88
CA ILE A 97 -17.32 -35.42 37.16
C ILE A 97 -18.08 -34.76 38.30
N TYR A 98 -18.47 -35.54 39.29
CA TYR A 98 -18.93 -35.06 40.59
C TYR A 98 -17.75 -34.90 41.55
N ALA A 99 -17.67 -33.74 42.18
CA ALA A 99 -16.60 -33.34 43.06
C ALA A 99 -17.13 -32.69 44.34
N ASN A 100 -16.43 -32.92 45.44
CA ASN A 100 -16.60 -32.19 46.69
C ASN A 100 -15.37 -31.30 46.91
N GLY A 101 -15.49 -30.02 46.56
CA GLY A 101 -14.35 -29.09 46.53
C GLY A 101 -13.29 -29.56 45.54
N GLN A 102 -12.06 -29.79 46.01
CA GLN A 102 -10.95 -30.30 45.19
C GLN A 102 -10.93 -31.83 45.05
N ARG A 103 -11.83 -32.57 45.70
CA ARG A 103 -11.87 -34.04 45.63
C ARG A 103 -12.85 -34.48 44.55
N PHE A 104 -12.32 -35.09 43.50
CA PHE A 104 -13.08 -35.62 42.36
C PHE A 104 -13.43 -37.07 42.65
N ILE A 105 -14.71 -37.38 42.78
CA ILE A 105 -15.18 -38.63 43.39
C ILE A 105 -15.59 -39.64 42.32
N CYS A 106 -16.42 -39.22 41.36
CA CYS A 106 -16.87 -40.09 40.27
C CYS A 106 -17.11 -39.31 38.98
N SER A 107 -16.93 -39.97 37.85
CA SER A 107 -17.20 -39.47 36.51
C SER A 107 -18.27 -40.33 35.80
N THR A 108 -18.52 -40.07 34.52
CA THR A 108 -19.44 -40.88 33.71
C THR A 108 -19.05 -42.35 33.61
N SER A 109 -17.75 -42.68 33.76
CA SER A 109 -17.22 -44.04 33.57
C SER A 109 -16.36 -44.53 34.75
N VAL A 110 -15.80 -43.63 35.57
CA VAL A 110 -14.88 -43.99 36.65
C VAL A 110 -15.49 -43.65 38.01
N HIS A 111 -15.40 -44.56 38.98
CA HIS A 111 -15.76 -44.32 40.37
C HIS A 111 -14.54 -44.57 41.27
N GLN A 112 -14.15 -43.58 42.08
CA GLN A 112 -12.99 -43.67 43.00
C GLN A 112 -13.48 -43.64 44.45
N GLN A 113 -13.22 -44.71 45.21
CA GLN A 113 -13.69 -44.82 46.61
C GLN A 113 -13.18 -43.70 47.53
N THR A 114 -11.94 -43.24 47.33
CA THR A 114 -11.31 -42.21 48.16
C THR A 114 -11.34 -40.80 47.55
N GLY A 115 -11.75 -40.70 46.28
CA GLY A 115 -11.67 -39.50 45.45
C GLY A 115 -10.24 -39.06 45.12
N TRP A 116 -10.03 -38.54 43.92
CA TRP A 116 -8.76 -37.94 43.49
C TRP A 116 -8.69 -36.47 43.91
N ARG A 117 -7.61 -36.04 44.57
CA ARG A 117 -7.45 -34.63 44.96
C ARG A 117 -6.80 -33.85 43.83
N MET A 118 -7.55 -32.93 43.23
CA MET A 118 -7.05 -32.03 42.20
C MET A 118 -6.07 -31.01 42.82
N PRO A 119 -4.90 -30.76 42.19
CA PRO A 119 -4.03 -29.64 42.55
C PRO A 119 -4.74 -28.29 42.42
N ALA A 120 -4.08 -27.21 42.86
CA ALA A 120 -4.64 -25.88 42.77
C ALA A 120 -5.10 -25.51 41.33
N ALA A 121 -6.25 -24.86 41.25
CA ALA A 121 -6.83 -24.40 39.99
C ALA A 121 -5.99 -23.26 39.40
N ASN A 122 -5.91 -23.21 38.07
CA ASN A 122 -5.25 -22.12 37.36
C ASN A 122 -6.05 -20.82 37.46
N TYR A 123 -7.38 -20.93 37.43
CA TYR A 123 -8.29 -19.80 37.58
C TYR A 123 -9.35 -20.12 38.62
N THR A 124 -9.66 -19.15 39.47
CA THR A 124 -10.77 -19.24 40.43
C THR A 124 -11.60 -17.98 40.40
N LYS A 125 -12.92 -18.13 40.46
CA LYS A 125 -13.86 -17.00 40.61
C LYS A 125 -14.88 -17.35 41.68
N LYS A 126 -15.01 -16.47 42.67
CA LYS A 126 -15.99 -16.63 43.75
C LYS A 126 -17.43 -16.56 43.18
N PRO A 127 -18.39 -17.34 43.74
CA PRO A 127 -18.24 -18.20 44.92
C PRO A 127 -17.71 -19.62 44.64
N ASP A 128 -17.87 -20.17 43.44
CA ASP A 128 -17.79 -21.63 43.23
C ASP A 128 -17.18 -22.06 41.89
N VAL A 129 -16.46 -21.19 41.19
CA VAL A 129 -15.85 -21.51 39.89
C VAL A 129 -14.36 -21.78 40.05
N ALA A 130 -13.90 -22.93 39.54
CA ALA A 130 -12.49 -23.29 39.45
C ALA A 130 -12.20 -23.91 38.08
N ILE A 131 -11.13 -23.48 37.41
CA ILE A 131 -10.74 -24.00 36.10
C ILE A 131 -9.29 -24.49 36.16
N TYR A 132 -9.07 -25.68 35.64
CA TYR A 132 -7.78 -26.36 35.62
C TYR A 132 -7.42 -26.62 34.16
N TYR A 133 -6.29 -26.07 33.70
CA TYR A 133 -5.85 -26.17 32.32
C TYR A 133 -4.86 -27.31 32.16
N TYR A 134 -4.96 -28.07 31.07
CA TYR A 134 -3.99 -29.11 30.69
C TYR A 134 -3.58 -30.03 31.86
N ARG A 135 -4.55 -30.62 32.54
CA ARG A 135 -4.28 -31.58 33.63
C ARG A 135 -4.36 -33.00 33.10
N ASP A 136 -3.30 -33.76 33.34
CA ASP A 136 -3.35 -35.21 33.26
C ASP A 136 -3.90 -35.75 34.58
N THR A 137 -4.87 -36.66 34.50
CA THR A 137 -5.54 -37.20 35.67
C THR A 137 -5.78 -38.68 35.48
N PRO A 138 -5.97 -39.46 36.56
CA PRO A 138 -6.33 -40.87 36.46
C PRO A 138 -7.63 -41.15 35.69
N PHE A 139 -8.48 -40.13 35.48
CA PHE A 139 -9.70 -40.24 34.68
C PHE A 139 -9.40 -40.25 33.17
N TYR A 140 -8.28 -39.64 32.74
CA TYR A 140 -7.87 -39.45 31.35
C TYR A 140 -6.34 -39.62 31.20
N PRO A 141 -5.80 -40.82 31.48
CA PRO A 141 -4.35 -41.03 31.54
C PRO A 141 -3.69 -40.76 30.18
N GLY A 142 -2.70 -39.87 30.17
CA GLY A 142 -1.97 -39.49 28.95
C GLY A 142 -2.66 -38.43 28.10
N PHE A 143 -3.81 -37.90 28.54
CA PHE A 143 -4.53 -36.84 27.85
C PHE A 143 -4.69 -35.63 28.78
N ALA A 144 -3.90 -34.59 28.53
CA ALA A 144 -3.99 -33.34 29.29
C ALA A 144 -5.29 -32.59 28.95
N MET A 145 -6.30 -32.71 29.80
CA MET A 145 -7.63 -32.13 29.58
C MET A 145 -7.83 -30.80 30.31
N ASN A 146 -8.84 -30.03 29.90
CA ASN A 146 -9.33 -28.88 30.65
C ASN A 146 -10.50 -29.28 31.53
N TYR A 147 -10.46 -28.88 32.81
CA TYR A 147 -11.49 -29.17 33.80
C TYR A 147 -12.15 -27.87 34.23
N MET A 148 -13.46 -27.77 34.04
CA MET A 148 -14.24 -26.57 34.35
C MET A 148 -15.24 -26.89 35.46
N GLN A 149 -14.89 -26.53 36.69
CA GLN A 149 -15.71 -26.74 37.88
C GLN A 149 -16.60 -25.54 38.14
N LYS A 150 -17.88 -25.81 38.40
CA LYS A 150 -18.82 -24.86 38.99
C LYS A 150 -19.73 -25.62 39.95
N GLY A 151 -19.66 -25.28 41.24
CA GLY A 151 -20.33 -26.03 42.29
C GLY A 151 -19.78 -27.46 42.41
N PRO A 152 -20.63 -28.49 42.56
CA PRO A 152 -20.18 -29.87 42.76
C PRO A 152 -19.90 -30.63 41.45
N TYR A 153 -20.07 -30.00 40.28
CA TYR A 153 -19.85 -30.65 39.00
C TYR A 153 -18.70 -30.01 38.22
N VAL A 154 -17.89 -30.88 37.61
CA VAL A 154 -16.74 -30.53 36.80
C VAL A 154 -16.95 -31.09 35.40
N VAL A 155 -16.84 -30.22 34.41
CA VAL A 155 -16.93 -30.62 33.00
C VAL A 155 -15.52 -30.78 32.46
N VAL A 156 -15.29 -31.89 31.75
CA VAL A 156 -14.02 -32.15 31.08
C VAL A 156 -14.17 -31.81 29.61
N VAL A 157 -13.22 -31.03 29.11
CA VAL A 157 -13.19 -30.57 27.73
C VAL A 157 -11.80 -30.81 27.16
N ASN A 158 -11.74 -31.38 25.96
CA ASN A 158 -10.50 -31.48 25.21
C ASN A 158 -10.01 -30.07 24.81
N PRO A 159 -8.75 -29.67 25.13
CA PRO A 159 -8.20 -28.38 24.73
C PRO A 159 -8.32 -28.06 23.23
N PHE A 160 -8.30 -29.07 22.36
CA PHE A 160 -8.45 -28.89 20.91
C PHE A 160 -9.90 -28.57 20.48
N SER A 161 -10.90 -28.83 21.33
CA SER A 161 -12.29 -28.48 21.06
C SER A 161 -12.51 -26.97 20.97
N PHE A 162 -11.67 -26.17 21.63
CA PHE A 162 -11.72 -24.70 21.55
C PHE A 162 -11.22 -24.15 20.21
N SER A 163 -10.53 -24.96 19.41
CA SER A 163 -9.75 -24.47 18.29
C SER A 163 -9.86 -25.27 16.98
N SER A 164 -10.66 -26.33 16.95
CA SER A 164 -10.74 -27.24 15.80
C SER A 164 -11.26 -26.64 14.48
N VAL A 165 -11.67 -25.36 14.42
CA VAL A 165 -11.93 -24.69 13.12
C VAL A 165 -10.65 -24.16 12.45
N ILE A 166 -9.57 -23.95 13.22
CA ILE A 166 -8.34 -23.30 12.74
C ILE A 166 -7.19 -24.29 12.57
N ALA A 167 -7.31 -25.48 13.16
CA ALA A 167 -6.27 -26.50 13.18
C ALA A 167 -5.88 -27.10 11.81
N SER A 168 -6.64 -26.84 10.73
CA SER A 168 -6.35 -27.36 9.40
C SER A 168 -5.30 -26.57 8.61
N ASP A 169 -5.06 -25.31 8.98
CA ASP A 169 -4.06 -24.47 8.31
C ASP A 169 -2.71 -24.58 9.05
N ARG A 170 -1.70 -25.13 8.38
CA ARG A 170 -0.36 -25.35 8.96
C ARG A 170 0.40 -24.03 9.19
N ASP A 171 0.04 -22.98 8.46
CA ASP A 171 0.68 -21.67 8.58
C ASP A 171 0.07 -20.84 9.72
N LEU A 172 -1.15 -21.17 10.16
CA LEU A 172 -1.81 -20.51 11.29
C LEU A 172 -1.34 -21.10 12.62
N ALA A 173 -0.85 -20.24 13.51
CA ALA A 173 -0.61 -20.60 14.90
C ALA A 173 -1.54 -19.77 15.79
N TYR A 174 -2.15 -20.39 16.79
CA TYR A 174 -3.12 -19.74 17.67
C TYR A 174 -2.92 -20.15 19.12
N GLY A 175 -3.40 -19.30 20.02
CA GLY A 175 -3.57 -19.62 21.44
C GLY A 175 -4.80 -18.93 22.00
N VAL A 176 -5.64 -19.69 22.69
CA VAL A 176 -6.77 -19.18 23.47
C VAL A 176 -6.37 -19.15 24.94
N PHE A 177 -6.51 -17.98 25.56
CA PHE A 177 -6.04 -17.74 26.92
C PHE A 177 -7.03 -16.96 27.76
N ASP A 178 -6.89 -17.10 29.07
CA ASP A 178 -7.62 -16.33 30.06
C ASP A 178 -6.91 -14.98 30.30
N THR A 179 -7.63 -13.87 30.13
CA THR A 179 -7.08 -12.50 30.26
C THR A 179 -6.80 -12.07 31.70
N LYS A 180 -7.25 -12.82 32.71
CA LYS A 180 -6.94 -12.55 34.13
C LYS A 180 -5.65 -13.24 34.57
N THR A 181 -5.38 -14.43 34.04
CA THR A 181 -4.19 -15.23 34.41
C THR A 181 -3.11 -15.23 33.34
N ASN A 182 -3.43 -14.80 32.12
CA ASN A 182 -2.62 -14.92 30.91
C ASN A 182 -2.19 -16.36 30.59
N LEU A 183 -2.88 -17.36 31.15
CA LEU A 183 -2.60 -18.77 30.91
C LEU A 183 -3.41 -19.27 29.72
N PHE A 184 -2.74 -20.01 28.85
CA PHE A 184 -3.36 -20.67 27.72
C PHE A 184 -4.09 -21.93 28.15
N PHE A 185 -5.29 -22.13 27.60
CA PHE A 185 -6.06 -23.35 27.77
C PHE A 185 -6.34 -24.05 26.44
N SER A 186 -5.94 -23.46 25.32
CA SER A 186 -5.91 -24.12 24.01
C SER A 186 -4.82 -23.49 23.16
N VAL A 187 -3.93 -24.28 22.58
CA VAL A 187 -2.81 -23.81 21.74
C VAL A 187 -2.68 -24.74 20.53
N SER A 188 -2.26 -24.20 19.40
CA SER A 188 -1.97 -24.98 18.20
C SER A 188 -0.70 -25.82 18.36
N ASN A 189 -0.61 -26.95 17.64
CA ASN A 189 0.53 -27.86 17.74
C ASN A 189 1.84 -27.30 17.16
N ASN A 190 1.77 -26.21 16.38
CA ASN A 190 2.91 -25.60 15.68
C ASN A 190 3.56 -24.45 16.47
N VAL A 191 3.18 -24.21 17.72
CA VAL A 191 3.76 -23.16 18.56
C VAL A 191 3.76 -23.56 20.03
N GLU A 192 4.82 -23.16 20.74
CA GLU A 192 4.87 -23.37 22.18
C GLU A 192 4.07 -22.29 22.93
N PRO A 193 3.32 -22.64 23.99
CA PRO A 193 2.56 -21.67 24.78
C PRO A 193 3.43 -20.55 25.38
N ALA A 194 4.69 -20.87 25.73
CA ALA A 194 5.63 -19.91 26.31
C ALA A 194 6.01 -18.80 25.32
N GLU A 195 6.17 -19.13 24.04
CA GLU A 195 6.44 -18.16 22.98
C GLU A 195 5.27 -17.19 22.85
N LEU A 196 4.04 -17.70 22.78
CA LEU A 196 2.84 -16.85 22.69
C LEU A 196 2.64 -16.00 23.95
N HIS A 197 2.98 -16.52 25.13
CA HIS A 197 2.83 -15.79 26.38
C HIS A 197 3.69 -14.52 26.42
N ALA A 198 4.92 -14.59 25.91
CA ALA A 198 5.81 -13.43 25.81
C ALA A 198 5.30 -12.33 24.85
N LEU A 199 4.34 -12.68 23.98
CA LEU A 199 3.72 -11.79 23.00
C LEU A 199 2.44 -11.12 23.48
N ILE A 200 1.92 -11.51 24.66
CA ILE A 200 0.76 -10.86 25.28
C ILE A 200 1.19 -9.48 25.77
N ARG A 201 1.14 -8.48 24.89
CA ARG A 201 1.38 -7.08 25.21
C ARG A 201 0.05 -6.32 25.33
N GLU A 202 -0.01 -5.36 26.25
CA GLU A 202 -1.12 -4.42 26.31
C GLU A 202 -1.01 -3.44 25.14
N GLY A 203 -2.09 -3.26 24.37
CA GLY A 203 -2.21 -2.20 23.36
C GLY A 203 -2.15 -2.65 21.89
N ASP A 204 -1.29 -3.60 21.53
CA ASP A 204 -1.08 -3.96 20.12
C ASP A 204 -2.10 -5.00 19.61
N THR A 205 -2.92 -4.60 18.64
CA THR A 205 -3.87 -5.48 17.94
C THR A 205 -3.24 -6.16 16.72
N PHE A 206 -2.13 -5.62 16.20
CA PHE A 206 -1.40 -6.21 15.08
C PHE A 206 0.08 -5.88 15.15
N PHE A 207 0.93 -6.90 15.17
CA PHE A 207 2.39 -6.71 15.24
C PHE A 207 3.13 -7.82 14.50
N ASN A 208 4.39 -7.56 14.15
CA ASN A 208 5.26 -8.53 13.50
C ASN A 208 6.41 -8.90 14.43
N GLN A 209 6.62 -10.19 14.65
CA GLN A 209 7.73 -10.71 15.44
C GLN A 209 8.21 -12.04 14.86
N ASN A 210 9.52 -12.26 14.81
CA ASN A 210 10.14 -13.51 14.32
C ASN A 210 9.64 -13.97 12.93
N GLY A 211 9.33 -13.03 12.03
CA GLY A 211 8.85 -13.38 10.69
C GLY A 211 7.42 -13.93 10.66
N ARG A 212 6.64 -13.69 11.71
CA ARG A 212 5.21 -13.98 11.78
C ARG A 212 4.45 -12.70 12.12
N VAL A 213 3.22 -12.65 11.65
CA VAL A 213 2.30 -11.53 11.87
C VAL A 213 1.25 -11.98 12.86
N TYR A 214 1.06 -11.23 13.95
CA TYR A 214 0.19 -11.58 15.07
C TYR A 214 -1.00 -10.63 15.17
N THR A 215 -2.13 -11.15 15.66
CA THR A 215 -3.28 -10.38 16.12
C THR A 215 -3.78 -10.90 17.45
N ILE A 216 -4.40 -10.03 18.26
CA ILE A 216 -5.05 -10.42 19.52
C ILE A 216 -6.49 -9.91 19.51
N ALA A 217 -7.45 -10.84 19.53
CA ALA A 217 -8.86 -10.53 19.74
C ALA A 217 -9.28 -10.87 21.17
N ARG A 218 -10.14 -10.04 21.75
CA ARG A 218 -10.65 -10.22 23.12
C ARG A 218 -12.16 -10.44 23.07
N SER A 219 -12.68 -11.37 23.89
CA SER A 219 -14.11 -11.55 24.07
C SER A 219 -14.72 -10.33 24.77
N ALA A 220 -15.85 -9.85 24.28
CA ALA A 220 -16.62 -8.79 24.94
C ALA A 220 -17.41 -9.30 26.16
N ILE A 221 -17.61 -10.61 26.28
CA ILE A 221 -18.53 -11.23 27.24
C ILE A 221 -17.76 -11.90 28.39
N ARG A 222 -16.60 -12.49 28.10
CA ARG A 222 -15.81 -13.27 29.05
C ARG A 222 -14.37 -12.78 29.10
N PRO A 223 -13.64 -13.05 30.21
CA PRO A 223 -12.23 -12.69 30.33
C PRO A 223 -11.35 -13.64 29.49
N ILE A 224 -11.63 -13.79 28.19
CA ILE A 224 -10.96 -14.70 27.27
C ILE A 224 -10.45 -13.91 26.07
N ALA A 225 -9.27 -14.27 25.58
CA ALA A 225 -8.71 -13.72 24.38
C ALA A 225 -8.08 -14.81 23.51
N VAL A 226 -7.92 -14.49 22.24
CA VAL A 226 -7.29 -15.34 21.24
C VAL A 226 -6.16 -14.54 20.64
N ILE A 227 -4.95 -15.08 20.72
CA ILE A 227 -3.81 -14.62 19.91
C ILE A 227 -3.71 -15.55 18.70
N MET A 228 -3.50 -14.97 17.52
CA MET A 228 -3.28 -15.73 16.31
C MET A 228 -2.16 -15.14 15.49
N SER A 229 -1.53 -15.98 14.66
CA SER A 229 -0.50 -15.56 13.74
C SER A 229 -0.50 -16.34 12.45
N THR A 230 -0.02 -15.69 11.39
CA THR A 230 0.28 -16.32 10.10
C THR A 230 1.74 -16.10 9.71
N SER A 231 2.23 -16.94 8.80
CA SER A 231 3.61 -16.87 8.30
C SER A 231 3.81 -15.65 7.38
N ARG A 232 5.06 -15.13 7.33
CA ARG A 232 5.41 -14.10 6.36
C ARG A 232 5.37 -14.60 4.91
N ALA A 233 5.50 -15.90 4.67
CA ALA A 233 5.37 -16.48 3.33
C ALA A 233 3.93 -16.32 2.80
N SER A 234 2.92 -16.58 3.63
CA SER A 234 1.51 -16.40 3.29
C SER A 234 1.20 -14.91 3.05
N TYR A 235 1.77 -14.00 3.85
CA TYR A 235 1.70 -12.55 3.59
C TYR A 235 2.31 -12.15 2.23
N TYR A 236 3.48 -12.70 1.87
CA TYR A 236 4.11 -12.43 0.58
C TYR A 236 3.32 -12.99 -0.60
N HIS A 237 2.64 -14.14 -0.43
CA HIS A 237 1.77 -14.67 -1.48
C HIS A 237 0.63 -13.70 -1.79
N ASN A 238 -0.08 -13.23 -0.76
CA ASN A 238 -1.11 -12.19 -0.90
C ASN A 238 -0.56 -10.90 -1.52
N PHE A 239 0.67 -10.51 -1.18
CA PHE A 239 1.33 -9.36 -1.81
C PHE A 239 1.60 -9.58 -3.30
N CYS A 240 2.15 -10.74 -3.69
CA CYS A 240 2.41 -11.08 -5.08
C CYS A 240 1.13 -11.11 -5.90
N ASP A 241 0.03 -11.64 -5.35
CA ASP A 241 -1.27 -11.66 -6.01
C ASP A 241 -1.80 -10.24 -6.24
N GLN A 242 -1.75 -9.37 -5.23
CA GLN A 242 -2.16 -7.97 -5.37
C GLN A 242 -1.22 -7.17 -6.30
N ALA A 243 0.08 -7.47 -6.28
CA ALA A 243 1.07 -6.85 -7.17
C ALA A 243 0.88 -7.27 -8.63
N SER A 244 0.46 -8.51 -8.89
CA SER A 244 0.24 -9.03 -10.25
C SER A 244 -0.79 -8.23 -11.04
N LEU A 245 -1.80 -7.67 -10.35
CA LEU A 245 -2.85 -6.85 -10.94
C LEU A 245 -2.49 -5.36 -11.01
N THR A 246 -1.82 -4.83 -9.98
CA THR A 246 -1.58 -3.38 -9.83
C THR A 246 -0.32 -2.91 -10.57
N LEU A 247 0.73 -3.73 -10.61
CA LEU A 247 1.98 -3.43 -11.32
C LEU A 247 1.78 -3.18 -12.82
N PRO A 248 1.06 -4.03 -13.60
CA PRO A 248 0.86 -3.76 -15.02
C PRO A 248 0.09 -2.46 -15.27
N LEU A 249 -0.88 -2.12 -14.41
CA LEU A 249 -1.59 -0.84 -14.50
C LEU A 249 -0.64 0.35 -14.27
N GLY A 250 0.25 0.26 -13.28
CA GLY A 250 1.30 1.26 -13.03
C GLY A 250 2.26 1.40 -14.22
N ILE A 251 2.67 0.28 -14.83
CA ILE A 251 3.52 0.27 -16.03
C ILE A 251 2.80 0.91 -17.23
N ILE A 252 1.54 0.56 -17.48
CA ILE A 252 0.74 1.15 -18.56
C ILE A 252 0.59 2.66 -18.37
N CYS A 253 0.29 3.12 -17.14
CA CYS A 253 0.21 4.55 -16.83
C CYS A 253 1.55 5.25 -17.08
N SER A 254 2.66 4.62 -16.69
CA SER A 254 4.01 5.15 -16.93
C SER A 254 4.33 5.24 -18.42
N ILE A 255 3.97 4.23 -19.21
CA ILE A 255 4.11 4.23 -20.67
C ILE A 255 3.25 5.34 -21.29
N LEU A 256 2.00 5.51 -20.86
CA LEU A 256 1.12 6.58 -21.36
C LEU A 256 1.67 7.97 -21.02
N LEU A 257 2.21 8.18 -19.82
CA LEU A 257 2.88 9.43 -19.45
C LEU A 257 4.09 9.71 -20.33
N VAL A 258 4.92 8.70 -20.61
CA VAL A 258 6.04 8.82 -21.55
C VAL A 258 5.56 9.14 -22.96
N LEU A 259 4.51 8.47 -23.44
CA LEU A 259 3.95 8.71 -24.77
C LEU A 259 3.37 10.12 -24.91
N VAL A 260 2.56 10.57 -23.95
CA VAL A 260 1.99 11.93 -23.92
C VAL A 260 3.10 12.97 -23.78
N TRP A 261 4.07 12.76 -22.89
CA TRP A 261 5.20 13.67 -22.72
C TRP A 261 6.04 13.75 -24.00
N SER A 262 6.33 12.61 -24.64
CA SER A 262 7.09 12.57 -25.89
C SER A 262 6.34 13.25 -27.05
N ARG A 263 5.03 13.04 -27.17
CA ARG A 263 4.19 13.70 -28.19
C ARG A 263 4.11 15.19 -27.96
N THR A 264 3.83 15.60 -26.73
CA THR A 264 3.76 17.00 -26.34
C THR A 264 5.10 17.69 -26.58
N ARG A 265 6.21 17.07 -26.18
CA ARG A 265 7.56 17.58 -26.43
C ARG A 265 7.89 17.68 -27.93
N ARG A 266 7.52 16.67 -28.73
CA ARG A 266 7.67 16.72 -30.20
C ARG A 266 6.86 17.86 -30.81
N GLN A 267 5.62 18.08 -30.35
CA GLN A 267 4.75 19.15 -30.86
C GLN A 267 5.24 20.54 -30.43
N TYR A 268 5.73 20.71 -29.20
CA TYR A 268 6.35 21.97 -28.75
C TYR A 268 7.63 22.31 -29.51
N HIS A 269 8.38 21.30 -29.95
CA HIS A 269 9.58 21.46 -30.80
C HIS A 269 9.27 21.30 -32.30
N SER A 270 8.02 21.43 -32.73
CA SER A 270 7.76 21.47 -34.17
C SER A 270 8.44 22.73 -34.75
N PRO A 271 9.11 22.63 -35.91
CA PRO A 271 9.82 23.77 -36.50
C PRO A 271 8.94 25.01 -36.65
N ARG A 272 7.66 24.82 -37.05
CA ARG A 272 6.64 25.87 -37.10
C ARG A 272 6.41 26.57 -35.76
N ASN A 273 6.14 25.82 -34.70
CA ASN A 273 5.89 26.40 -33.37
C ASN A 273 7.12 27.10 -32.81
N MET A 274 8.32 26.60 -33.12
CA MET A 274 9.57 27.25 -32.75
C MET A 274 9.72 28.62 -33.44
N LEU A 275 9.46 28.71 -34.75
CA LEU A 275 9.54 29.98 -35.48
C LEU A 275 8.46 30.97 -35.03
N GLN A 276 7.22 30.51 -34.87
CA GLN A 276 6.12 31.34 -34.36
C GLN A 276 6.43 31.89 -32.95
N ARG A 277 7.04 31.08 -32.09
CA ARG A 277 7.49 31.54 -30.77
C ARG A 277 8.65 32.53 -30.87
N ALA A 278 9.60 32.32 -31.78
CA ALA A 278 10.71 33.25 -31.98
C ALA A 278 10.23 34.63 -32.46
N LEU A 279 9.25 34.66 -33.37
CA LEU A 279 8.60 35.88 -33.83
C LEU A 279 7.87 36.58 -32.68
N SER A 280 6.99 35.87 -31.97
CA SER A 280 6.20 36.47 -30.87
C SER A 280 7.03 36.90 -29.65
N CYS A 281 8.15 36.23 -29.36
CA CYS A 281 9.06 36.61 -28.27
C CYS A 281 10.18 37.57 -28.72
N ARG A 282 10.13 38.12 -29.95
CA ARG A 282 11.17 38.99 -30.53
C ARG A 282 12.61 38.45 -30.37
N GLN A 283 12.78 37.17 -30.67
CA GLN A 283 14.08 36.49 -30.51
C GLN A 283 14.96 36.61 -31.76
N LEU A 284 14.40 37.02 -32.88
CA LEU A 284 15.12 37.24 -34.13
C LEU A 284 15.79 38.62 -34.10
N ARG A 285 16.97 38.74 -34.69
CA ARG A 285 17.74 39.99 -34.73
C ARG A 285 18.13 40.34 -36.15
N LEU A 286 18.20 41.63 -36.44
CA LEU A 286 18.74 42.13 -37.70
C LEU A 286 20.23 42.39 -37.56
N HIS A 287 20.98 41.97 -38.58
CA HIS A 287 22.38 42.34 -38.77
C HIS A 287 22.47 43.12 -40.06
N TYR A 288 23.22 44.22 -40.08
CA TYR A 288 23.34 45.07 -41.26
C TYR A 288 24.68 44.86 -41.95
N GLN A 289 24.65 44.42 -43.21
CA GLN A 289 25.85 44.27 -44.04
C GLN A 289 26.02 45.52 -44.92
N PRO A 290 27.08 46.32 -44.75
CA PRO A 290 27.26 47.56 -45.51
C PRO A 290 27.54 47.28 -47.00
N ILE A 291 26.95 48.11 -47.86
CA ILE A 291 27.17 48.12 -49.31
C ILE A 291 28.05 49.32 -49.64
N ILE A 292 29.24 49.06 -50.18
CA ILE A 292 30.26 50.08 -50.45
C ILE A 292 30.34 50.37 -51.95
N ASP A 293 30.24 51.65 -52.33
CA ASP A 293 30.57 52.10 -53.68
C ASP A 293 32.07 51.97 -53.92
N ILE A 294 32.43 51.11 -54.87
CA ILE A 294 33.82 50.79 -55.20
C ILE A 294 34.57 52.01 -55.76
N LYS A 295 33.89 52.95 -56.43
CA LYS A 295 34.54 54.12 -57.03
C LYS A 295 35.02 55.12 -55.98
N ASN A 296 34.20 55.32 -54.95
CA ASN A 296 34.42 56.36 -53.95
C ASN A 296 34.78 55.80 -52.57
N ASN A 297 34.76 54.47 -52.41
CA ASN A 297 34.94 53.74 -51.16
C ASN A 297 34.02 54.24 -50.02
N ARG A 298 32.79 54.64 -50.37
CA ARG A 298 31.80 55.17 -49.43
C ARG A 298 30.66 54.16 -49.25
N CYS A 299 30.16 54.05 -48.03
CA CYS A 299 28.95 53.28 -47.75
C CYS A 299 27.75 53.98 -48.41
N VAL A 300 27.09 53.28 -49.33
CA VAL A 300 25.92 53.77 -50.07
C VAL A 300 24.63 53.08 -49.62
N GLY A 301 24.71 52.05 -48.78
CA GLY A 301 23.55 51.37 -48.22
C GLY A 301 23.94 50.25 -47.27
N ALA A 302 22.95 49.49 -46.80
CA ALA A 302 23.17 48.26 -46.06
C ALA A 302 22.09 47.23 -46.40
N GLU A 303 22.42 45.94 -46.30
CA GLU A 303 21.44 44.86 -46.37
C GLU A 303 21.10 44.38 -44.96
N ALA A 304 19.82 44.39 -44.61
CA ALA A 304 19.31 43.86 -43.35
C ALA A 304 19.17 42.33 -43.46
N LEU A 305 19.95 41.62 -42.67
CA LEU A 305 20.05 40.17 -42.68
C LEU A 305 19.50 39.62 -41.37
N LEU A 306 18.39 38.89 -41.45
CA LEU A 306 17.76 38.28 -40.30
C LEU A 306 18.64 37.15 -39.73
N ARG A 307 18.75 37.11 -38.41
CA ARG A 307 19.48 36.09 -37.65
C ARG A 307 18.61 35.56 -36.53
N TRP A 308 18.68 34.25 -36.32
CA TRP A 308 18.03 33.61 -35.19
C TRP A 308 19.07 33.15 -34.17
N PRO A 309 19.42 34.00 -33.20
CA PRO A 309 20.18 33.58 -32.03
C PRO A 309 19.28 32.66 -31.22
N GLY A 310 19.54 31.35 -31.25
CA GLY A 310 18.70 30.36 -30.57
C GLY A 310 18.51 30.71 -29.08
N PHE A 311 17.34 30.39 -28.52
CA PHE A 311 17.01 30.69 -27.12
C PHE A 311 17.93 29.99 -26.10
N ASP A 312 18.48 28.81 -26.46
CA ASP A 312 19.41 27.99 -25.65
C ASP A 312 20.20 26.97 -26.53
N GLY A 313 20.34 27.23 -27.83
CA GLY A 313 20.85 26.27 -28.84
C GLY A 313 21.74 26.91 -29.91
N PRO A 314 22.26 26.13 -30.88
CA PRO A 314 23.07 26.69 -31.97
C PRO A 314 22.26 27.73 -32.76
N VAL A 315 22.95 28.79 -33.22
CA VAL A 315 22.38 29.80 -34.11
C VAL A 315 21.77 29.09 -35.31
N MET A 316 20.46 29.29 -35.54
CA MET A 316 19.79 28.66 -36.68
C MET A 316 20.19 29.40 -37.95
N ASN A 317 20.69 28.66 -38.93
CA ASN A 317 21.18 29.24 -40.17
C ASN A 317 19.98 29.83 -40.96
N PRO A 318 20.08 31.03 -41.55
CA PRO A 318 19.11 31.51 -42.53
C PRO A 318 18.70 30.48 -43.58
N ALA A 319 19.65 29.67 -44.05
CA ALA A 319 19.38 28.59 -45.01
C ALA A 319 18.50 27.45 -44.44
N GLU A 320 18.29 27.37 -43.12
CA GLU A 320 17.43 26.38 -42.46
C GLU A 320 16.05 26.94 -42.14
N PHE A 321 15.97 28.18 -41.61
CA PHE A 321 14.68 28.74 -41.17
C PHE A 321 13.92 29.48 -42.26
N ILE A 322 14.57 29.99 -43.32
CA ILE A 322 13.88 30.65 -44.43
C ILE A 322 13.05 29.64 -45.23
N PRO A 323 13.60 28.49 -45.70
CA PRO A 323 12.79 27.49 -46.39
C PRO A 323 11.69 26.91 -45.49
N LEU A 324 11.94 26.85 -44.17
CA LEU A 324 10.92 26.46 -43.20
C LEU A 324 9.76 27.47 -43.14
N ALA A 325 10.07 28.76 -43.09
CA ALA A 325 9.07 29.82 -43.09
C ALA A 325 8.23 29.80 -44.37
N GLU A 326 8.85 29.56 -45.52
CA GLU A 326 8.16 29.43 -46.81
C GLU A 326 7.25 28.19 -46.83
N ASN A 327 7.78 27.01 -46.48
CA ASN A 327 7.02 25.75 -46.52
C ASN A 327 5.84 25.71 -45.53
N GLU A 328 5.97 26.39 -44.39
CA GLU A 328 4.93 26.47 -43.36
C GLU A 328 4.01 27.71 -43.53
N GLY A 329 4.20 28.50 -44.60
CA GLY A 329 3.37 29.68 -44.90
C GLY A 329 3.51 30.84 -43.92
N MET A 330 4.67 30.97 -43.27
CA MET A 330 4.97 32.02 -42.28
C MET A 330 5.90 33.11 -42.80
N ILE A 331 6.33 33.05 -44.06
CA ILE A 331 7.30 34.00 -44.62
C ILE A 331 6.80 35.45 -44.55
N ALA A 332 5.52 35.70 -44.83
CA ALA A 332 4.92 37.02 -44.67
C ALA A 332 5.04 37.57 -43.24
N GLN A 333 4.80 36.74 -42.22
CA GLN A 333 4.96 37.13 -40.81
C GLN A 333 6.42 37.41 -40.44
N VAL A 334 7.36 36.72 -41.08
CA VAL A 334 8.80 36.99 -40.92
C VAL A 334 9.16 38.32 -41.58
N THR A 335 8.62 38.58 -42.77
CA THR A 335 8.81 39.85 -43.49
C THR A 335 8.24 41.03 -42.71
N ASP A 336 7.02 40.92 -42.19
CA ASP A 336 6.41 41.93 -41.31
C ASP A 336 7.31 42.22 -40.10
N TYR A 337 7.81 41.15 -39.45
CA TYR A 337 8.73 41.29 -38.33
C TYR A 337 10.03 42.04 -38.72
N VAL A 338 10.63 41.70 -39.87
CA VAL A 338 11.86 42.35 -40.36
C VAL A 338 11.61 43.84 -40.61
N VAL A 339 10.48 44.18 -41.24
CA VAL A 339 10.11 45.57 -41.52
C VAL A 339 9.91 46.35 -40.22
N ASP A 340 9.12 45.81 -39.29
CA ASP A 340 8.87 46.42 -37.99
C ASP A 340 10.17 46.65 -37.21
N GLU A 341 11.04 45.64 -37.15
CA GLU A 341 12.31 45.73 -36.42
C GLU A 341 13.30 46.68 -37.10
N LEU A 342 13.31 46.75 -38.44
CA LEU A 342 14.14 47.68 -39.19
C LEU A 342 13.71 49.13 -38.93
N PHE A 343 12.41 49.42 -38.96
CA PHE A 343 11.92 50.75 -38.63
C PHE A 343 12.17 51.11 -37.16
N TYR A 344 12.11 50.13 -36.27
CA TYR A 344 12.45 50.33 -34.86
C TYR A 344 13.94 50.65 -34.66
N GLU A 345 14.87 49.86 -35.23
CA GLU A 345 16.32 50.03 -35.02
C GLU A 345 16.92 51.18 -35.85
N MET A 346 16.50 51.35 -37.10
CA MET A 346 17.11 52.30 -38.05
C MET A 346 16.21 53.48 -38.42
N GLY A 347 14.95 53.53 -37.97
CA GLY A 347 14.00 54.58 -38.37
C GLY A 347 14.50 56.00 -38.09
N GLU A 348 14.98 56.27 -36.88
CA GLU A 348 15.53 57.59 -36.53
C GLU A 348 16.83 57.91 -37.30
N PHE A 349 17.68 56.91 -37.50
CA PHE A 349 18.93 57.06 -38.24
C PHE A 349 18.68 57.40 -39.71
N LEU A 350 17.72 56.72 -40.35
CA LEU A 350 17.34 56.98 -41.74
C LEU A 350 16.64 58.34 -41.87
N ALA A 351 15.76 58.68 -40.92
CA ALA A 351 15.09 59.99 -40.89
C ALA A 351 16.09 61.14 -40.76
N SER A 352 17.05 61.04 -39.83
CA SER A 352 18.08 62.07 -39.62
C SER A 352 19.12 62.16 -40.74
N THR A 353 19.51 61.02 -41.33
CA THR A 353 20.48 60.99 -42.44
C THR A 353 19.88 61.55 -43.73
N SER A 354 18.59 61.35 -43.99
CA SER A 354 17.91 61.96 -45.15
C SER A 354 17.93 63.49 -45.14
N ALA A 355 17.99 64.10 -43.95
CA ALA A 355 18.09 65.56 -43.78
C ALA A 355 19.53 66.10 -43.86
N ALA A 356 20.53 65.24 -43.61
CA ALA A 356 21.95 65.64 -43.52
C ALA A 356 22.73 65.47 -44.84
N VAL A 357 22.26 64.64 -45.78
CA VAL A 357 22.96 64.40 -47.05
C VAL A 357 22.56 65.44 -48.11
N ARG A 358 23.34 66.53 -48.22
CA ARG A 358 23.28 67.43 -49.38
C ARG A 358 23.92 66.75 -50.60
N GLY A 359 23.07 66.31 -51.53
CA GLY A 359 23.45 65.86 -52.87
C GLY A 359 23.17 64.37 -53.09
N ASP A 360 22.06 64.09 -53.79
CA ASP A 360 21.66 62.87 -54.53
C ASP A 360 22.08 61.48 -54.03
N GLN A 361 22.39 61.33 -52.73
CA GLN A 361 22.78 60.07 -52.11
C GLN A 361 21.76 59.71 -51.03
N SER A 362 20.73 58.94 -51.41
CA SER A 362 19.87 58.24 -50.46
C SER A 362 20.60 57.02 -49.91
N LEU A 363 20.72 56.89 -48.59
CA LEU A 363 21.17 55.64 -47.96
C LEU A 363 20.02 54.62 -48.05
N CYS A 364 20.21 53.56 -48.83
CA CYS A 364 19.19 52.52 -49.01
C CYS A 364 19.45 51.35 -48.05
N VAL A 365 18.42 50.89 -47.35
CA VAL A 365 18.47 49.61 -46.63
C VAL A 365 17.66 48.58 -47.42
N GLY A 366 18.34 47.59 -47.97
CA GLY A 366 17.71 46.46 -48.64
C GLY A 366 17.36 45.38 -47.63
N PHE A 367 16.26 44.67 -47.83
CA PHE A 367 15.97 43.43 -47.11
C PHE A 367 15.44 42.39 -48.11
N PRO A 368 15.83 41.12 -47.97
CA PRO A 368 15.37 40.07 -48.87
C PRO A 368 13.89 39.76 -48.61
N LEU A 369 13.11 39.68 -49.69
CA LEU A 369 11.72 39.21 -49.70
C LEU A 369 11.65 37.79 -50.23
N GLY A 370 10.80 36.96 -49.65
CA GLY A 370 10.51 35.62 -50.14
C GLY A 370 9.66 35.66 -51.41
N ALA A 371 9.68 34.60 -52.21
CA ALA A 371 8.90 34.54 -53.45
C ALA A 371 7.38 34.67 -53.21
N ALA A 372 6.89 34.19 -52.06
CA ALA A 372 5.48 34.28 -51.69
C ALA A 372 5.03 35.69 -51.26
N ASP A 373 5.96 36.55 -50.83
CA ASP A 373 5.66 37.95 -50.46
C ASP A 373 5.21 38.78 -51.67
N PHE A 374 5.55 38.32 -52.89
CA PHE A 374 5.13 38.95 -54.15
C PHE A 374 3.79 38.44 -54.68
N THR A 375 3.20 37.43 -54.04
CA THR A 375 1.95 36.77 -54.49
C THR A 375 0.75 37.02 -53.58
N ASP A 376 0.92 37.68 -52.43
CA ASP A 376 -0.19 38.15 -51.60
C ASP A 376 -0.91 39.32 -52.31
N GLN A 377 -1.94 38.99 -53.09
CA GLN A 377 -3.02 39.88 -53.51
C GLN A 377 -4.35 39.39 -52.95
#